data_AF-A0A842LN62-F1
#
_entry.id   AF-A0A842LN62-F1
#
_cell.length_a   1.000
_cell.length_b   1.000
_cell.length_c   1.000
_cell.angle_alpha   90.00
_cell.angle_beta   90.00
_cell.angle_gamma   90.00
#
_symmetry.space_group_name_H-M   'P 1'
#
loop_
_entity.id
_entity.type
_entity.pdbx_description
1 polymer ?
#
loop_
_entity_poly.entity_id
_entity_poly.type
_entity_poly.pdbx_seq_one_letter_code
_entity_poly.pdbx_strand_id
1 'polypeptide(L)'
;MRSAALFSGGKDSSYAVYLAEKDGFSVEHLLIVMPEEDSMMFHFPCIELAEKSAELMGKDCTVLRISEKEGDELRAVRELLEELEVEALISGALA
;
A
#
# COMPACT_ATOMS: atom_id res chain seq x y z
N MET A 1 -7.68 13.98 7.74
CA MET A 1 -6.71 13.18 8.53
C MET A 1 -5.62 12.71 7.59
N ARG A 2 -4.33 12.89 7.91
CA ARG A 2 -3.24 12.41 7.04
C ARG A 2 -3.17 10.90 7.07
N SER A 3 -3.10 10.27 5.92
CA SER A 3 -3.17 8.82 5.81
C SER A 3 -2.28 8.28 4.70
N ALA A 4 -1.82 7.05 4.88
CA ALA A 4 -1.23 6.24 3.82
C ALA A 4 -2.17 5.09 3.47
N ALA A 5 -2.10 4.59 2.23
CA ALA A 5 -2.88 3.43 1.80
C ALA A 5 -1.99 2.30 1.34
N LEU A 6 -2.26 1.06 1.79
CA LEU A 6 -1.73 -0.13 1.16
C LEU A 6 -2.29 -0.25 -0.25
N PHE A 7 -1.40 -0.32 -1.24
CA PHE A 7 -1.77 -0.21 -2.64
C PHE A 7 -1.08 -1.27 -3.49
N SER A 8 -1.87 -2.03 -4.24
CA SER A 8 -1.39 -3.06 -5.16
C SER A 8 -1.65 -2.74 -6.63
N GLY A 9 -2.30 -1.60 -6.94
CA GLY A 9 -2.87 -1.34 -8.26
C GLY A 9 -4.16 -2.12 -8.55
N GLY A 10 -4.58 -2.99 -7.63
CA GLY A 10 -5.81 -3.76 -7.76
C GLY A 10 -7.07 -2.92 -7.56
N LYS A 11 -8.22 -3.50 -7.93
CA LYS A 11 -9.54 -2.85 -7.78
C LYS A 11 -9.86 -2.49 -6.32
N ASP A 12 -9.51 -3.37 -5.39
CA ASP A 12 -9.90 -3.24 -3.98
C ASP A 12 -9.07 -2.16 -3.29
N SER A 13 -7.75 -2.12 -3.53
CA SER A 13 -6.90 -1.04 -3.02
C SER A 13 -7.24 0.31 -3.66
N SER A 14 -7.53 0.34 -4.97
CA SER A 14 -7.93 1.57 -5.65
C SER A 14 -9.27 2.09 -5.13
N TYR A 15 -10.22 1.19 -4.87
CA TYR A 15 -11.52 1.55 -4.31
C TYR A 15 -11.41 2.00 -2.85
N ALA A 16 -10.52 1.40 -2.06
CA ALA A 16 -10.26 1.82 -0.70
C ALA A 16 -9.68 3.25 -0.63
N VAL A 17 -8.73 3.59 -1.51
CA VAL A 17 -8.23 4.97 -1.66
C VAL A 17 -9.38 5.92 -1.99
N TYR A 18 -10.18 5.59 -3.00
CA TYR A 18 -11.33 6.40 -3.42
C TYR A 18 -12.33 6.65 -2.28
N LEU A 19 -12.69 5.61 -1.51
CA LEU A 19 -13.60 5.75 -0.39
C LEU A 19 -13.00 6.60 0.75
N ALA A 20 -11.75 6.36 1.10
CA ALA A 20 -11.07 7.13 2.14
C ALA A 20 -11.02 8.63 1.81
N GLU A 21 -10.68 8.98 0.57
CA GLU A 21 -10.69 10.37 0.11
C GLU A 21 -12.09 11.00 0.17
N LYS A 22 -13.10 10.24 -0.23
CA LYS A 22 -14.51 10.67 -0.16
C LYS A 22 -14.97 10.91 1.28
N ASP A 23 -14.42 10.17 2.24
CA ASP A 23 -14.70 10.30 3.67
C ASP A 23 -13.82 11.35 4.37
N GLY A 24 -12.99 12.09 3.61
CA GLY A 24 -12.19 13.22 4.12
C GLY A 24 -10.80 12.86 4.65
N PHE A 25 -10.32 11.66 4.35
CA PHE A 25 -8.91 11.31 4.53
C PHE A 25 -8.08 11.93 3.41
N SER A 26 -6.88 12.42 3.74
CA SER A 26 -5.90 12.89 2.76
C SER A 26 -4.92 11.74 2.53
N VAL A 27 -5.13 11.03 1.43
CA VAL A 27 -4.34 9.85 1.02
C VAL A 27 -3.31 10.32 -0.01
N GLU A 28 -2.27 11.02 0.43
CA GLU A 28 -1.23 11.52 -0.50
C GLU A 28 -0.17 10.46 -0.80
N HIS A 29 -0.01 9.46 0.08
CA HIS A 29 1.06 8.47 0.01
C HIS A 29 0.53 7.04 -0.11
N LEU A 30 1.02 6.31 -1.10
CA LEU A 30 0.70 4.90 -1.35
C LEU A 30 1.86 3.99 -0.96
N LEU A 31 1.57 2.98 -0.16
CA LEU A 31 2.52 1.96 0.25
C LEU A 31 2.33 0.71 -0.62
N ILE A 32 3.32 0.42 -1.46
CA ILE A 32 3.32 -0.74 -2.36
C ILE A 32 4.24 -1.78 -1.74
N VAL A 33 3.69 -2.92 -1.37
CA VAL A 33 4.46 -4.06 -0.86
C VAL A 33 4.65 -5.05 -2.00
N MET A 34 5.90 -5.30 -2.36
CA MET A 34 6.30 -6.10 -3.52
C MET A 34 7.04 -7.35 -3.01
N PRO A 35 6.35 -8.50 -2.87
CA PRO A 35 7.00 -9.73 -2.47
C PRO A 35 7.90 -10.27 -3.59
N GLU A 36 9.01 -10.92 -3.22
CA GLU A 36 9.95 -11.55 -4.17
C GLU A 36 9.35 -12.75 -4.91
N GLU A 37 8.40 -13.43 -4.28
CA GLU A 37 7.70 -14.61 -4.78
C GLU A 37 6.20 -14.51 -4.47
N ASP A 38 5.40 -15.47 -4.96
CA ASP A 38 3.97 -15.50 -4.69
C ASP A 38 3.72 -15.52 -3.18
N SER A 39 2.81 -14.65 -2.71
CA SER A 39 2.60 -14.41 -1.29
C SER A 39 1.17 -14.64 -0.87
N MET A 40 1.01 -15.22 0.32
CA MET A 40 -0.30 -15.41 0.94
C MET A 40 -0.86 -14.10 1.52
N MET A 41 0.00 -13.15 1.87
CA MET A 41 -0.38 -11.91 2.54
C MET A 41 -0.47 -10.72 1.58
N PHE A 42 0.48 -10.60 0.65
CA PHE A 42 0.58 -9.45 -0.24
C PHE A 42 0.33 -9.82 -1.70
N HIS A 43 -0.19 -8.87 -2.46
CA HIS A 43 -0.47 -9.08 -3.88
C HIS A 43 0.84 -9.14 -4.67
N PHE A 44 1.06 -10.23 -5.40
CA PHE A 44 2.21 -10.42 -6.29
C PHE A 44 1.91 -10.11 -7.77
N PRO A 45 0.79 -10.55 -8.37
CA PRO A 45 0.58 -10.40 -9.82
C PRO A 45 0.62 -8.95 -10.30
N CYS A 46 1.50 -8.66 -11.27
CA CYS A 46 1.62 -7.33 -11.89
C CYS A 46 1.85 -6.18 -10.91
N ILE A 47 2.41 -6.46 -9.73
CA ILE A 47 2.65 -5.46 -8.67
C ILE A 47 3.57 -4.32 -9.13
N GLU A 48 4.41 -4.56 -10.13
CA GLU A 48 5.26 -3.55 -10.77
C GLU A 48 4.46 -2.44 -11.47
N LEU A 49 3.20 -2.71 -11.85
CA LEU A 49 2.30 -1.71 -12.43
C LEU A 49 1.67 -0.78 -11.37
N ALA A 50 1.77 -1.14 -10.08
CA ALA A 50 1.21 -0.34 -9.00
C ALA A 50 1.90 1.02 -8.89
N GLU A 51 3.22 1.09 -9.11
CA GLU A 51 3.97 2.35 -9.12
C GLU A 51 3.48 3.26 -10.25
N LYS A 52 3.29 2.70 -11.46
CA LYS A 52 2.76 3.49 -12.58
C LYS A 52 1.33 3.96 -12.32
N SER A 53 0.54 3.15 -11.64
CA SER A 53 -0.83 3.52 -11.24
C SER A 53 -0.82 4.67 -10.23
N ALA A 54 0.08 4.64 -9.25
CA ALA A 54 0.29 5.73 -8.29
C ALA A 54 0.66 7.05 -8.99
N GLU A 55 1.59 7.00 -9.94
CA GLU A 55 1.97 8.16 -10.76
C GLU A 55 0.76 8.75 -11.50
N LEU A 56 -0.04 7.90 -12.15
CA LEU A 56 -1.24 8.34 -12.89
C LEU A 56 -2.33 8.90 -11.97
N MET A 57 -2.37 8.45 -10.72
CA MET A 57 -3.25 9.01 -9.68
C MET A 57 -2.71 10.33 -9.10
N GLY A 58 -1.48 10.73 -9.44
CA GLY A 58 -0.83 11.92 -8.89
C GLY A 58 -0.47 11.77 -7.41
N LYS A 59 -0.13 10.55 -6.97
CA LYS A 59 0.21 10.24 -5.57
C LYS A 59 1.66 9.84 -5.43
N ASP A 60 2.25 10.22 -4.29
CA ASP A 60 3.56 9.72 -3.91
C ASP A 60 3.46 8.24 -3.53
N CYS A 61 4.51 7.47 -3.76
CA CYS A 61 4.53 6.08 -3.33
C CYS A 61 5.90 5.62 -2.82
N THR A 62 5.87 4.64 -1.93
CA THR A 62 7.05 3.89 -1.50
C THR A 62 6.85 2.43 -1.85
N VAL A 63 7.87 1.84 -2.48
CA VAL A 63 7.91 0.41 -2.78
C VAL A 63 8.77 -0.29 -1.73
N LEU A 64 8.14 -1.14 -0.93
CA LEU A 64 8.79 -2.01 0.03
C LEU A 64 8.92 -3.42 -0.58
N ARG A 65 10.16 -3.88 -0.78
CA ARG A 65 10.42 -5.25 -1.23
C ARG A 65 10.59 -6.17 -0.03
N ILE A 66 9.89 -7.30 -0.02
CA ILE A 66 9.89 -8.26 1.10
C ILE A 66 10.10 -9.69 0.61
N SER A 67 10.69 -10.53 1.46
CA SER A 67 10.85 -11.96 1.22
C SER A 67 10.12 -12.76 2.29
N GLU A 68 9.20 -13.66 1.91
CA GLU A 68 8.46 -14.50 2.87
C GLU A 68 9.40 -15.34 3.76
N LYS A 69 10.60 -15.66 3.26
CA LYS A 69 11.63 -16.42 3.98
C LYS A 69 12.15 -15.70 5.23
N GLU A 70 12.03 -14.38 5.30
CA GLU A 70 12.50 -13.59 6.43
C GLU A 70 11.46 -13.49 7.56
N GLY A 71 10.18 -13.75 7.27
CA GLY A 71 9.11 -13.84 8.27
C GLY A 71 8.78 -12.55 9.03
N ASP A 72 9.32 -11.40 8.60
CA ASP A 72 9.23 -10.11 9.31
C ASP A 72 8.51 -9.01 8.48
N GLU A 73 7.66 -9.41 7.53
CA GLU A 73 7.02 -8.53 6.54
C GLU A 73 6.17 -7.42 7.20
N LEU A 74 5.37 -7.81 8.21
CA LEU A 74 4.54 -6.88 8.97
C LEU A 74 5.38 -5.88 9.76
N ARG A 75 6.57 -6.27 10.20
CA ARG A 75 7.49 -5.37 10.89
C ARG A 75 8.07 -4.36 9.93
N ALA A 76 8.48 -4.77 8.73
CA ALA A 76 8.98 -3.85 7.72
C ALA A 76 7.91 -2.81 7.33
N VAL A 77 6.65 -3.25 7.16
CA VAL A 77 5.52 -2.33 6.95
C VAL A 77 5.32 -1.39 8.15
N ARG A 78 5.40 -1.92 9.38
CA ARG A 78 5.25 -1.13 10.60
C ARG A 78 6.34 -0.06 10.74
N GLU A 79 7.60 -0.41 10.52
CA GLU A 79 8.74 0.53 10.59
C GLU A 79 8.57 1.66 9.57
N LEU A 80 8.14 1.34 8.34
CA LEU A 80 7.88 2.35 7.32
C LEU A 80 6.69 3.27 7.67
N LEU A 81 5.64 2.75 8.31
CA LEU A 81 4.53 3.58 8.78
C LEU A 81 4.92 4.51 9.92
N GLU A 82 5.89 4.12 10.77
CA GLU A 82 6.45 4.98 11.81
C GLU A 82 7.21 6.18 11.21
N GLU A 83 7.80 6.03 10.01
CA GLU A 83 8.50 7.11 9.30
C GLU A 83 7.57 8.10 8.57
N LEU A 84 6.38 7.66 8.13
CA LEU A 84 5.49 8.46 7.27
C LEU A 84 4.64 9.52 8.01
N GLU A 85 4.73 9.60 9.35
CA GLU A 85 3.96 10.55 10.19
C GLU A 85 2.45 10.63 9.85
N VAL A 86 1.86 9.47 9.52
CA VAL A 86 0.43 9.33 9.19
C VAL A 86 -0.41 8.98 10.42
N GLU A 87 -1.65 9.46 10.42
CA GLU A 87 -2.62 9.24 11.51
C GLU A 87 -3.49 7.99 11.27
N ALA A 88 -3.56 7.53 10.02
CA ALA A 88 -4.35 6.37 9.62
C ALA A 88 -3.70 5.57 8.49
N LEU A 89 -3.92 4.26 8.53
CA LEU A 89 -3.61 3.34 7.44
C LEU A 89 -4.91 2.89 6.77
N ILE A 90 -5.00 3.06 5.47
CA ILE A 90 -6.11 2.57 4.65
C ILE A 90 -5.72 1.22 4.06
N SER A 91 -6.60 0.22 4.18
CA SER A 91 -6.44 -1.10 3.58
C SER A 91 -7.67 -1.45 2.75
N GLY A 92 -7.44 -1.98 1.55
CA GLY A 92 -8.46 -2.57 0.70
C GLY A 92 -8.60 -4.08 0.88
N ALA A 93 -8.02 -4.66 1.95
CA ALA A 93 -8.16 -6.08 2.22
C ALA A 93 -9.64 -6.44 2.46
N LEU A 94 -10.12 -7.41 1.69
CA LEU A 94 -11.45 -8.00 1.86
C LEU A 94 -11.26 -9.37 2.52
N ALA A 95 -11.91 -9.59 3.66
CA ALA A 95 -11.89 -10.84 4.41
C ALA A 95 -12.92 -11.85 3.89
#